data_AF-A0A9X5XHJ7-F1
#
_entry.id   AF-A0A9X5XHJ7-F1
#
_cell.length_a   1.000
_cell.length_b   1.000
_cell.length_c   1.000
_cell.angle_alpha   90.00
_cell.angle_beta   90.00
_cell.angle_gamma   90.00
#
_symmetry.space_group_name_H-M   'P 1'
#
loop_
_entity.id
_entity.type
_entity.pdbx_description
1 polymer ?
#
loop_
_entity_poly.entity_id
_entity_poly.type
_entity_poly.pdbx_seq_one_letter_code
_entity_poly.pdbx_strand_id
1 'polypeptide(L)'
;PDGDPLVENTRKADWIKREQKVTVMISNPPDRERAEGEGGWVEKGREGGDKAALLDDFRLGGRNATNENKLKNLYVYFWRWAAFKVFEQHRSESDRGIVAFISTAGFLSGPGFQGMRKYLRETCSEGWIIDLSPEGIQPPMRTRLFEGVQQPLAIAVFVRSGADNELARIRYAALDGSTREEKYAQFEALGPDSDQWRSVRQSAHAPFTPAAQGAWDTYPAMNDLLPWTVPGMLPKRTWVYSPDSDTLRSRWRRLTAETDIAEKRALFRETQSRTVDRQVNPLPGSGQRRRSMLEAGSECPEPVPFAFRPFDRQWIIPDNRVLDRCSPQLWENRAEGQIHIVEQH
;
A
#
# COMPACT_ATOMS: atom_id res chain seq x y z
N PRO A 1 -44.05 -17.48 -6.50
CA PRO A 1 -42.60 -17.28 -6.37
C PRO A 1 -42.33 -16.33 -5.20
N ASP A 2 -42.67 -16.81 -4.01
CA ASP A 2 -42.50 -16.13 -2.73
C ASP A 2 -41.84 -17.13 -1.80
N GLY A 3 -40.81 -16.69 -1.06
CA GLY A 3 -40.23 -17.49 0.04
C GLY A 3 -38.90 -18.18 -0.26
N ASP A 4 -37.96 -17.54 -0.98
CA ASP A 4 -36.55 -17.93 -0.85
C ASP A 4 -36.00 -17.36 0.49
N PRO A 5 -35.64 -18.21 1.46
CA PRO A 5 -35.12 -17.77 2.75
C PRO A 5 -33.87 -16.88 2.62
N LEU A 6 -33.06 -17.05 1.58
CA LEU A 6 -31.88 -16.21 1.33
C LEU A 6 -32.28 -14.79 0.90
N VAL A 7 -33.32 -14.65 0.08
CA VAL A 7 -33.84 -13.35 -0.35
C VAL A 7 -34.52 -12.62 0.80
N GLU A 8 -35.27 -13.34 1.64
CA GLU A 8 -35.93 -12.77 2.81
C GLU A 8 -34.92 -12.39 3.91
N ASN A 9 -33.89 -13.19 4.13
CA ASN A 9 -32.81 -12.90 5.06
C ASN A 9 -31.92 -11.74 4.56
N THR A 10 -31.69 -11.64 3.25
CA THR A 10 -31.02 -10.48 2.62
C THR A 10 -31.84 -9.21 2.82
N ARG A 11 -33.16 -9.24 2.56
CA ARG A 11 -34.06 -8.10 2.79
C ARG A 11 -34.14 -7.67 4.25
N LYS A 12 -34.19 -8.62 5.19
CA LYS A 12 -34.16 -8.35 6.64
C LYS A 12 -32.81 -7.77 7.07
N ALA A 13 -31.70 -8.32 6.58
CA ALA A 13 -30.36 -7.79 6.82
C ALA A 13 -30.23 -6.36 6.25
N ASP A 14 -30.78 -6.08 5.07
CA ASP A 14 -30.74 -4.75 4.46
C ASP A 14 -31.65 -3.75 5.19
N TRP A 15 -32.82 -4.19 5.70
CA TRP A 15 -33.66 -3.37 6.56
C TRP A 15 -32.96 -3.04 7.88
N ILE A 16 -32.36 -4.03 8.56
CA ILE A 16 -31.55 -3.80 9.77
C ILE A 16 -30.39 -2.85 9.45
N LYS A 17 -29.66 -3.07 8.36
CA LYS A 17 -28.56 -2.20 7.95
C LYS A 17 -29.03 -0.80 7.56
N ARG A 18 -30.28 -0.56 7.17
CA ARG A 18 -30.76 0.78 6.78
C ARG A 18 -31.41 1.52 7.95
N GLU A 19 -32.23 0.83 8.74
CA GLU A 19 -33.13 1.42 9.73
C GLU A 19 -32.69 1.19 11.17
N GLN A 20 -31.89 0.15 11.46
CA GLN A 20 -31.43 -0.10 12.83
C GLN A 20 -30.13 0.65 13.11
N LYS A 21 -30.11 1.25 14.30
CA LYS A 21 -28.95 1.92 14.86
C LYS A 21 -27.86 0.89 15.21
N VAL A 22 -26.90 0.73 14.31
CA VAL A 22 -25.74 -0.16 14.52
C VAL A 22 -24.74 0.54 15.44
N THR A 23 -24.58 0.04 16.66
CA THR A 23 -23.63 0.58 17.65
C THR A 23 -22.32 -0.19 17.71
N VAL A 24 -22.27 -1.42 17.19
CA VAL A 24 -21.06 -2.25 17.21
C VAL A 24 -20.89 -2.92 15.85
N MET A 25 -19.68 -2.87 15.31
CA MET A 25 -19.30 -3.59 14.10
C MET A 25 -18.01 -4.37 14.32
N ILE A 26 -18.06 -5.68 14.11
CA ILE A 26 -16.92 -6.60 14.26
C ILE A 26 -16.79 -7.40 12.97
N SER A 27 -15.58 -7.51 12.42
CA SER A 27 -15.37 -8.25 11.17
C SER A 27 -13.89 -8.60 10.91
N ASN A 28 -13.69 -9.57 10.02
CA ASN A 28 -12.46 -9.80 9.29
C ASN A 28 -12.69 -9.36 7.84
N PRO A 29 -12.59 -8.05 7.51
CA PRO A 29 -12.86 -7.58 6.16
C PRO A 29 -11.89 -8.19 5.14
N PRO A 30 -12.33 -8.42 3.90
CA PRO A 30 -11.47 -8.92 2.85
C PRO A 30 -10.34 -7.93 2.54
N ASP A 31 -9.12 -8.45 2.38
CA ASP A 31 -7.98 -7.69 1.90
C ASP A 31 -7.77 -7.92 0.40
N ARG A 32 -7.73 -6.84 -0.37
CA ARG A 32 -7.41 -6.90 -1.80
C ARG A 32 -6.89 -5.56 -2.27
N GLU A 33 -5.59 -5.50 -2.54
CA GLU A 33 -4.97 -4.32 -3.15
C GLU A 33 -5.52 -4.06 -4.56
N ARG A 34 -5.47 -2.80 -5.00
CA ARG A 34 -5.90 -2.35 -6.34
C ARG A 34 -7.38 -2.65 -6.60
N ALA A 35 -8.21 -2.53 -5.57
CA ALA A 35 -9.66 -2.72 -5.62
C ALA A 35 -10.41 -1.51 -6.23
N GLU A 36 -9.79 -0.82 -7.20
CA GLU A 36 -10.38 0.35 -7.82
C GLU A 36 -11.69 -0.01 -8.53
N GLY A 37 -12.75 0.73 -8.21
CA GLY A 37 -14.09 0.53 -8.75
C GLY A 37 -14.99 -0.38 -7.94
N GLU A 38 -14.47 -1.03 -6.89
CA GLU A 38 -15.20 -2.00 -6.07
C GLU A 38 -15.68 -1.44 -4.73
N GLY A 39 -15.34 -0.19 -4.40
CA GLY A 39 -15.80 0.46 -3.18
C GLY A 39 -17.23 1.02 -3.27
N GLY A 40 -17.88 0.91 -4.43
CA GLY A 40 -19.22 1.43 -4.65
C GLY A 40 -19.34 2.90 -4.24
N TRP A 41 -20.36 3.22 -3.45
CA TRP A 41 -20.62 4.60 -3.00
C TRP A 41 -19.60 5.12 -1.97
N VAL A 42 -18.84 4.24 -1.30
CA VAL A 42 -17.72 4.66 -0.43
C VAL A 42 -16.63 5.31 -1.26
N GLU A 43 -16.36 4.76 -2.46
CA GLU A 43 -15.31 5.21 -3.36
C GLU A 43 -15.77 6.27 -4.36
N LYS A 44 -17.00 6.15 -4.88
CA LYS A 44 -17.52 6.98 -6.00
C LYS A 44 -18.55 8.03 -5.58
N GLY A 45 -19.01 8.02 -4.32
CA GLY A 45 -20.17 8.79 -3.89
C GLY A 45 -21.50 8.18 -4.34
N ARG A 46 -22.62 8.80 -3.96
CA ARG A 46 -23.96 8.34 -4.38
C ARG A 46 -24.34 8.99 -5.71
N GLU A 47 -24.84 8.20 -6.66
CA GLU A 47 -25.38 8.73 -7.92
C GLU A 47 -26.55 9.70 -7.62
N GLY A 48 -26.46 10.92 -8.16
CA GLY A 48 -27.50 11.94 -8.05
C GLY A 48 -27.59 12.67 -6.70
N GLY A 49 -26.60 12.52 -5.81
CA GLY A 49 -26.54 13.27 -4.54
C GLY A 49 -25.33 14.18 -4.44
N ASP A 50 -25.50 15.36 -3.81
CA ASP A 50 -24.44 16.36 -3.58
C ASP A 50 -23.32 15.92 -2.61
N LYS A 51 -23.31 14.66 -2.15
CA LYS A 51 -22.34 14.18 -1.16
C LYS A 51 -21.14 13.51 -1.83
N ALA A 52 -19.96 14.05 -1.53
CA ALA A 52 -18.66 13.50 -1.91
C ALA A 52 -18.49 12.03 -1.47
N ALA A 53 -17.51 11.34 -2.07
CA ALA A 53 -17.22 9.96 -1.72
C ALA A 53 -16.72 9.90 -0.27
N LEU A 54 -17.21 8.95 0.53
CA LEU A 54 -16.77 8.83 1.92
C LEU A 54 -15.25 8.65 2.03
N LEU A 55 -14.64 7.98 1.06
CA LEU A 55 -13.20 7.76 1.01
C LEU A 55 -12.39 9.06 0.93
N ASP A 56 -12.99 10.17 0.49
CA ASP A 56 -12.33 11.48 0.45
C ASP A 56 -11.88 11.95 1.84
N ASP A 57 -12.59 11.56 2.91
CA ASP A 57 -12.20 11.89 4.29
C ASP A 57 -10.88 11.21 4.71
N PHE A 58 -10.46 10.16 4.00
CA PHE A 58 -9.18 9.48 4.23
C PHE A 58 -8.05 10.05 3.38
N ARG A 59 -8.34 10.96 2.46
CA ARG A 59 -7.37 11.61 1.58
C ARG A 59 -6.88 12.92 2.22
N LEU A 60 -5.58 13.19 2.05
CA LEU A 60 -4.97 14.47 2.42
C LEU A 60 -4.66 15.33 1.19
N GLY A 61 -4.53 14.71 0.01
CA GLY A 61 -4.11 15.38 -1.20
C GLY A 61 -2.68 15.92 -1.15
N GLY A 62 -2.37 16.86 -2.03
CA GLY A 62 -1.06 17.51 -2.10
C GLY A 62 0.10 16.52 -2.30
N ARG A 63 1.17 16.67 -1.50
CA ARG A 63 2.36 15.80 -1.57
C ARG A 63 2.08 14.32 -1.23
N ASN A 64 0.98 14.03 -0.55
CA ASN A 64 0.61 12.67 -0.16
C ASN A 64 -0.19 11.91 -1.23
N ALA A 65 -0.71 12.61 -2.25
CA ALA A 65 -1.58 12.05 -3.28
C ALA A 65 -0.97 10.81 -3.98
N THR A 66 0.35 10.76 -4.15
CA THR A 66 1.04 9.62 -4.79
C THR A 66 0.89 8.32 -3.99
N ASN A 67 0.79 8.40 -2.66
CA ASN A 67 0.69 7.25 -1.77
C ASN A 67 -0.77 6.83 -1.51
N GLU A 68 -1.75 7.71 -1.79
CA GLU A 68 -3.18 7.45 -1.57
C GLU A 68 -3.75 6.36 -2.48
N ASN A 69 -3.03 5.92 -3.51
CA ASN A 69 -3.38 4.71 -4.26
C ASN A 69 -3.52 3.47 -3.36
N LYS A 70 -2.84 3.46 -2.19
CA LYS A 70 -2.98 2.40 -1.19
C LYS A 70 -4.32 2.38 -0.47
N LEU A 71 -5.08 3.49 -0.50
CA LEU A 71 -6.45 3.53 -0.01
C LEU A 71 -7.41 2.72 -0.90
N LYS A 72 -7.01 2.39 -2.14
CA LYS A 72 -7.77 1.53 -3.05
C LYS A 72 -7.61 0.05 -2.69
N ASN A 73 -8.05 -0.29 -1.49
CA ASN A 73 -8.06 -1.64 -0.95
C ASN A 73 -9.39 -1.91 -0.26
N LEU A 74 -9.95 -3.11 -0.44
CA LEU A 74 -11.24 -3.49 0.14
C LEU A 74 -11.31 -3.25 1.64
N TYR A 75 -10.31 -3.66 2.43
CA TYR A 75 -10.39 -3.49 3.90
C TYR A 75 -10.51 -2.01 4.31
N VAL A 76 -9.95 -1.08 3.51
CA VAL A 76 -10.07 0.37 3.73
C VAL A 76 -11.49 0.84 3.47
N TYR A 77 -12.13 0.34 2.41
CA TYR A 77 -13.53 0.65 2.11
C TYR A 77 -14.45 0.15 3.23
N PHE A 78 -14.18 -1.05 3.75
CA PHE A 78 -14.90 -1.59 4.90
C PHE A 78 -14.69 -0.74 6.15
N TRP A 79 -13.46 -0.30 6.45
CA TRP A 79 -13.19 0.64 7.56
C TRP A 79 -13.98 1.93 7.43
N ARG A 80 -13.93 2.58 6.26
CA ARG A 80 -14.64 3.86 6.05
C ARG A 80 -16.15 3.67 6.13
N TRP A 81 -16.68 2.60 5.56
CA TRP A 81 -18.09 2.26 5.63
C TRP A 81 -18.54 1.99 7.08
N ALA A 82 -17.78 1.20 7.82
CA ALA A 82 -18.05 0.88 9.22
C ALA A 82 -18.07 2.14 10.09
N ALA A 83 -17.08 3.01 9.91
CA ALA A 83 -16.99 4.28 10.63
C ALA A 83 -18.20 5.18 10.30
N PHE A 84 -18.60 5.29 9.03
CA PHE A 84 -19.84 6.00 8.67
C PHE A 84 -21.06 5.40 9.35
N LYS A 85 -21.22 4.08 9.28
CA LYS A 85 -22.37 3.36 9.80
C LYS A 85 -22.53 3.50 11.31
N VAL A 86 -21.43 3.38 12.05
CA VAL A 86 -21.43 3.33 13.52
C VAL A 86 -21.27 4.72 14.13
N PHE A 87 -20.47 5.61 13.53
CA PHE A 87 -20.12 6.90 14.13
C PHE A 87 -20.82 8.11 13.52
N GLU A 88 -21.36 8.02 12.30
CA GLU A 88 -21.88 9.20 11.58
C GLU A 88 -23.38 9.12 11.28
N GLN A 89 -23.88 7.99 10.75
CA GLN A 89 -25.21 7.94 10.13
C GLN A 89 -26.35 8.34 11.07
N HIS A 90 -26.26 7.94 12.34
CA HIS A 90 -27.26 8.22 13.37
C HIS A 90 -26.69 9.05 14.52
N ARG A 91 -25.73 9.95 14.21
CA ARG A 91 -24.99 10.71 15.23
C ARG A 91 -25.89 11.54 16.15
N SER A 92 -27.00 12.07 15.63
CA SER A 92 -28.00 12.80 16.42
C SER A 92 -28.75 11.94 17.44
N GLU A 93 -28.78 10.63 17.23
CA GLU A 93 -29.50 9.65 18.07
C GLU A 93 -28.54 8.84 18.97
N SER A 94 -27.27 8.74 18.58
CA SER A 94 -26.19 8.08 19.31
C SER A 94 -24.87 8.69 18.92
N ASP A 95 -24.12 9.14 19.90
CA ASP A 95 -22.71 9.47 19.68
C ASP A 95 -21.77 8.39 20.22
N ARG A 96 -22.27 7.15 20.29
CA ARG A 96 -21.56 6.01 20.90
C ARG A 96 -21.55 4.80 19.98
N GLY A 97 -20.39 4.16 19.87
CA GLY A 97 -20.24 2.89 19.20
C GLY A 97 -18.82 2.35 19.16
N ILE A 98 -18.67 1.16 18.58
CA ILE A 98 -17.40 0.42 18.49
C ILE A 98 -17.24 -0.15 17.07
N VAL A 99 -16.07 0.01 16.48
CA VAL A 99 -15.66 -0.71 15.26
C VAL A 99 -14.39 -1.49 15.57
N ALA A 100 -14.42 -2.81 15.35
CA ALA A 100 -13.32 -3.73 15.66
C ALA A 100 -13.03 -4.66 14.48
N PHE A 101 -11.91 -4.46 13.79
CA PHE A 101 -11.50 -5.31 12.67
C PHE A 101 -10.14 -5.96 12.86
N ILE A 102 -10.01 -7.16 12.31
CA ILE A 102 -8.72 -7.74 11.94
C ILE A 102 -8.47 -7.49 10.46
N SER A 103 -7.38 -6.82 10.11
CA SER A 103 -7.04 -6.52 8.71
C SER A 103 -5.53 -6.42 8.52
N THR A 104 -5.09 -6.18 7.28
CA THR A 104 -3.68 -5.84 7.04
C THR A 104 -3.28 -4.57 7.78
N ALA A 105 -2.08 -4.57 8.36
CA ALA A 105 -1.57 -3.53 9.25
C ALA A 105 -1.01 -2.29 8.52
N GLY A 106 -1.13 -2.21 7.18
CA GLY A 106 -0.56 -1.11 6.39
C GLY A 106 -1.01 0.28 6.86
N PHE A 107 -2.23 0.40 7.39
CA PHE A 107 -2.76 1.68 7.89
C PHE A 107 -2.13 2.17 9.19
N LEU A 108 -1.48 1.29 9.97
CA LEU A 108 -0.85 1.64 11.24
C LEU A 108 0.26 2.67 11.03
N SER A 109 1.10 2.51 10.00
CA SER A 109 2.27 3.38 9.77
C SER A 109 2.42 3.88 8.34
N GLY A 110 1.74 3.25 7.37
CA GLY A 110 1.94 3.54 5.96
C GLY A 110 1.65 5.01 5.59
N PRO A 111 2.47 5.63 4.71
CA PRO A 111 2.35 7.04 4.38
C PRO A 111 1.03 7.37 3.65
N GLY A 112 0.48 6.43 2.88
CA GLY A 112 -0.81 6.59 2.21
C GLY A 112 -2.04 6.61 3.13
N PHE A 113 -1.87 6.33 4.42
CA PHE A 113 -2.96 6.22 5.39
C PHE A 113 -2.97 7.36 6.43
N GLN A 114 -2.16 8.41 6.24
CA GLN A 114 -2.11 9.54 7.18
C GLN A 114 -3.49 10.23 7.35
N GLY A 115 -4.30 10.31 6.29
CA GLY A 115 -5.66 10.87 6.37
C GLY A 115 -6.61 9.95 7.13
N MET A 116 -6.60 8.64 6.84
CA MET A 116 -7.34 7.64 7.61
C MET A 116 -7.02 7.71 9.12
N ARG A 117 -5.73 7.83 9.48
CA ARG A 117 -5.33 7.95 10.89
C ARG A 117 -5.83 9.24 11.55
N LYS A 118 -5.74 10.37 10.85
CA LYS A 118 -6.30 11.65 11.30
C LYS A 118 -7.80 11.53 11.54
N TYR A 119 -8.54 11.03 10.55
CA TYR A 119 -9.98 10.83 10.65
C TYR A 119 -10.34 9.98 11.87
N LEU A 120 -9.68 8.83 12.07
CA LEU A 120 -10.00 7.93 13.18
C LEU A 120 -9.72 8.58 14.53
N ARG A 121 -8.64 9.37 14.65
CA ARG A 121 -8.35 10.12 15.88
C ARG A 121 -9.35 11.23 16.15
N GLU A 122 -9.80 11.95 15.13
CA GLU A 122 -10.78 13.03 15.28
C GLU A 122 -12.20 12.50 15.51
N THR A 123 -12.48 11.28 15.06
CA THR A 123 -13.81 10.67 15.14
C THR A 123 -14.01 9.80 16.37
N CYS A 124 -12.93 9.23 16.93
CA CYS A 124 -13.03 8.29 18.05
C CYS A 124 -12.54 8.94 19.34
N SER A 125 -12.95 8.38 20.47
CA SER A 125 -12.48 8.78 21.80
C SER A 125 -11.28 7.93 22.23
N GLU A 126 -11.31 6.63 21.90
CA GLU A 126 -10.27 5.67 22.27
C GLU A 126 -10.02 4.63 21.19
N GLY A 127 -8.85 3.98 21.24
CA GLY A 127 -8.58 2.83 20.40
C GLY A 127 -7.51 1.90 20.96
N TRP A 128 -7.53 0.65 20.46
CA TRP A 128 -6.59 -0.41 20.78
C TRP A 128 -6.10 -1.03 19.50
N ILE A 129 -4.79 -1.18 19.38
CA ILE A 129 -4.11 -1.79 18.23
C ILE A 129 -3.30 -2.97 18.74
N ILE A 130 -3.61 -4.15 18.23
CA ILE A 130 -2.89 -5.38 18.53
C ILE A 130 -2.17 -5.78 17.24
N ASP A 131 -0.87 -5.56 17.21
CA ASP A 131 -0.01 -5.97 16.10
C ASP A 131 0.25 -7.47 16.19
N LEU A 132 -0.22 -8.18 15.17
CA LEU A 132 -0.12 -9.63 15.09
C LEU A 132 1.13 -10.08 14.33
N SER A 133 1.84 -9.13 13.71
CA SER A 133 3.01 -9.39 12.85
C SER A 133 4.12 -8.37 13.11
N PRO A 134 4.59 -8.21 14.36
CA PRO A 134 5.70 -7.30 14.66
C PRO A 134 6.99 -7.65 13.92
N GLU A 135 7.11 -8.87 13.39
CA GLU A 135 8.22 -9.32 12.55
C GLU A 135 8.21 -8.70 11.15
N GLY A 136 7.13 -8.03 10.75
CA GLY A 136 7.01 -7.32 9.48
C GLY A 136 6.48 -8.19 8.33
N ILE A 137 6.90 -7.87 7.11
CA ILE A 137 6.43 -8.51 5.88
C ILE A 137 6.94 -9.96 5.81
N GLN A 138 6.08 -10.89 5.36
CA GLN A 138 6.39 -12.32 5.29
C GLN A 138 6.86 -12.89 6.64
N PRO A 139 6.07 -12.73 7.73
CA PRO A 139 6.44 -13.27 9.03
C PRO A 139 6.66 -14.79 8.93
N PRO A 140 7.53 -15.39 9.75
CA PRO A 140 7.79 -16.83 9.71
C PRO A 140 6.50 -17.65 9.81
N MET A 141 6.37 -18.74 9.05
CA MET A 141 5.13 -19.54 9.03
C MET A 141 4.67 -19.99 10.42
N ARG A 142 5.63 -20.32 11.30
CA ARG A 142 5.38 -20.75 12.68
C ARG A 142 4.80 -19.67 13.58
N THR A 143 4.91 -18.38 13.22
CA THR A 143 4.39 -17.25 14.02
C THR A 143 3.15 -16.60 13.41
N ARG A 144 2.75 -16.99 12.19
CA ARG A 144 1.53 -16.50 11.54
C ARG A 144 0.30 -17.04 12.22
N LEU A 145 -0.68 -16.19 12.55
CA LEU A 145 -1.99 -16.66 13.01
C LEU A 145 -2.81 -17.31 11.90
N PHE A 146 -2.59 -16.90 10.65
CA PHE A 146 -3.20 -17.50 9.46
C PHE A 146 -2.08 -17.94 8.51
N GLU A 147 -1.91 -19.25 8.33
CA GLU A 147 -0.75 -19.84 7.62
C GLU A 147 -0.51 -19.28 6.22
N GLY A 148 -1.60 -19.07 5.47
CA GLY A 148 -1.58 -18.53 4.11
C GLY A 148 -1.37 -17.02 4.02
N VAL A 149 -1.43 -16.28 5.14
CA VAL A 149 -1.35 -14.82 5.12
C VAL A 149 0.08 -14.36 5.37
N GLN A 150 0.69 -13.79 4.33
CA GLN A 150 2.07 -13.28 4.38
C GLN A 150 2.13 -11.77 4.63
N GLN A 151 0.98 -11.08 4.63
CA GLN A 151 0.90 -9.67 4.94
C GLN A 151 0.90 -9.45 6.45
N PRO A 152 1.51 -8.35 6.94
CA PRO A 152 1.38 -7.96 8.33
C PRO A 152 -0.09 -7.75 8.70
N LEU A 153 -0.53 -8.33 9.82
CA LEU A 153 -1.90 -8.20 10.31
C LEU A 153 -1.97 -7.44 11.63
N ALA A 154 -3.09 -6.77 11.86
CA ALA A 154 -3.41 -6.16 13.13
C ALA A 154 -4.90 -6.30 13.44
N ILE A 155 -5.23 -6.42 14.72
CA ILE A 155 -6.57 -6.14 15.23
C ILE A 155 -6.58 -4.68 15.65
N ALA A 156 -7.57 -3.93 15.19
CA ALA A 156 -7.79 -2.56 15.64
C ALA A 156 -9.23 -2.39 16.11
N VAL A 157 -9.37 -1.81 17.29
CA VAL A 157 -10.64 -1.49 17.93
C VAL A 157 -10.68 0.02 18.13
N PHE A 158 -11.73 0.66 17.64
CA PHE A 158 -11.97 2.09 17.85
C PHE A 158 -13.32 2.28 18.51
N VAL A 159 -13.33 3.12 19.54
CA VAL A 159 -14.50 3.41 20.36
C VAL A 159 -14.79 4.90 20.30
N ARG A 160 -16.05 5.24 20.08
CA ARG A 160 -16.59 6.59 20.26
C ARG A 160 -17.51 6.55 21.47
N SER A 161 -17.25 7.37 22.49
CA SER A 161 -18.02 7.40 23.74
C SER A 161 -18.84 8.68 23.95
N GLY A 162 -18.75 9.63 23.03
CA GLY A 162 -19.48 10.90 23.05
C GLY A 162 -18.68 11.99 22.33
N ALA A 163 -19.17 13.23 22.43
CA ALA A 163 -18.49 14.39 21.87
C ALA A 163 -17.25 14.69 22.70
N ASP A 164 -16.11 14.27 22.18
CA ASP A 164 -14.79 14.69 22.64
C ASP A 164 -14.20 15.65 21.61
N ASN A 165 -13.58 16.73 22.07
CA ASN A 165 -12.86 17.68 21.22
C ASN A 165 -11.36 17.34 21.14
N GLU A 166 -10.91 16.32 21.86
CA GLU A 166 -9.54 15.82 21.83
C GLU A 166 -9.35 14.69 20.81
N LEU A 167 -8.10 14.47 20.41
CA LEU A 167 -7.74 13.34 19.56
C LEU A 167 -7.81 12.03 20.36
N ALA A 168 -8.30 10.96 19.73
CA ALA A 168 -8.45 9.66 20.35
C ALA A 168 -7.19 9.17 21.07
N ARG A 169 -7.36 8.68 22.30
CA ARG A 169 -6.31 7.99 23.05
C ARG A 169 -6.16 6.56 22.53
N ILE A 170 -5.08 6.31 21.80
CA ILE A 170 -4.83 5.02 21.16
C ILE A 170 -3.71 4.27 21.89
N ARG A 171 -3.97 2.99 22.17
CA ARG A 171 -3.08 2.04 22.83
C ARG A 171 -2.60 0.99 21.82
N TYR A 172 -1.37 0.54 21.98
CA TYR A 172 -0.73 -0.46 21.12
C TYR A 172 -0.08 -1.56 21.95
N ALA A 173 -0.31 -2.80 21.54
CA ALA A 173 0.41 -3.99 21.99
C ALA A 173 0.87 -4.78 20.76
N ALA A 174 2.03 -5.44 20.86
CA ALA A 174 2.51 -6.35 19.84
C ALA A 174 2.56 -7.76 20.44
N LEU A 175 2.08 -8.75 19.69
CA LEU A 175 2.22 -10.15 20.06
C LEU A 175 3.56 -10.66 19.54
N ASP A 176 4.57 -10.68 20.40
CA ASP A 176 5.95 -11.06 20.04
C ASP A 176 6.26 -12.47 20.54
N GLY A 177 6.43 -13.42 19.63
CA GLY A 177 6.62 -14.83 19.98
C GLY A 177 7.29 -15.61 18.86
N SER A 178 8.06 -16.63 19.23
CA SER A 178 8.71 -17.56 18.32
C SER A 178 7.73 -18.57 17.71
N THR A 179 6.55 -18.74 18.32
CA THR A 179 5.47 -19.63 17.85
C THR A 179 4.10 -18.94 17.84
N ARG A 180 3.15 -19.56 17.14
CA ARG A 180 1.75 -19.12 17.08
C ARG A 180 1.07 -19.28 18.44
N GLU A 181 1.39 -20.36 19.14
CA GLU A 181 0.84 -20.68 20.46
C GLU A 181 1.27 -19.64 21.50
N GLU A 182 2.51 -19.17 21.46
CA GLU A 182 3.00 -18.07 22.30
C GLU A 182 2.24 -16.77 22.03
N LYS A 183 1.97 -16.45 20.76
CA LYS A 183 1.16 -15.28 20.39
C LYS A 183 -0.29 -15.42 20.87
N TYR A 184 -0.88 -16.61 20.78
CA TYR A 184 -2.22 -16.84 21.32
C TYR A 184 -2.27 -16.68 22.84
N ALA A 185 -1.30 -17.23 23.57
CA ALA A 185 -1.22 -17.07 25.02
C ALA A 185 -1.10 -15.59 25.44
N GLN A 186 -0.31 -14.79 24.71
CA GLN A 186 -0.24 -13.34 24.93
C GLN A 186 -1.57 -12.65 24.65
N PHE A 187 -2.24 -13.01 23.56
CA PHE A 187 -3.54 -12.45 23.21
C PHE A 187 -4.61 -12.78 24.27
N GLU A 188 -4.63 -14.00 24.79
CA GLU A 188 -5.55 -14.43 25.87
C GLU A 188 -5.30 -13.66 27.18
N ALA A 189 -4.05 -13.33 27.48
CA ALA A 189 -3.68 -12.53 28.65
C ALA A 189 -3.93 -11.02 28.48
N LEU A 190 -4.20 -10.55 27.26
CA LEU A 190 -4.30 -9.12 26.95
C LEU A 190 -5.73 -8.59 27.17
N GLY A 191 -6.00 -8.13 28.39
CA GLY A 191 -7.23 -7.39 28.71
C GLY A 191 -7.19 -5.90 28.27
N PRO A 192 -8.34 -5.22 28.17
CA PRO A 192 -8.41 -3.81 27.75
C PRO A 192 -7.66 -2.84 28.69
N ASP A 193 -7.52 -3.21 29.96
CA ASP A 193 -6.83 -2.44 31.01
C ASP A 193 -5.46 -3.02 31.40
N SER A 194 -4.89 -3.89 30.56
CA SER A 194 -3.56 -4.47 30.80
C SER A 194 -2.47 -3.39 30.85
N ASP A 195 -1.46 -3.61 31.67
CA ASP A 195 -0.23 -2.82 31.73
C ASP A 195 0.69 -3.02 30.51
N GLN A 196 0.42 -4.03 29.67
CA GLN A 196 1.16 -4.31 28.44
C GLN A 196 0.91 -3.26 27.34
N TRP A 197 -0.15 -2.45 27.47
CA TRP A 197 -0.49 -1.41 26.52
C TRP A 197 0.50 -0.25 26.56
N ARG A 198 1.00 0.14 25.38
CA ARG A 198 1.82 1.34 25.21
C ARG A 198 1.03 2.42 24.47
N SER A 199 1.16 3.67 24.90
CA SER A 199 0.57 4.79 24.15
C SER A 199 1.25 4.95 22.79
N VAL A 200 0.45 5.19 21.75
CA VAL A 200 0.99 5.54 20.42
C VAL A 200 1.38 7.02 20.37
N ARG A 201 2.09 7.42 19.31
CA ARG A 201 2.35 8.84 19.01
C ARG A 201 1.03 9.63 18.92
N GLN A 202 0.97 10.86 19.42
CA GLN A 202 -0.31 11.57 19.63
C GLN A 202 -0.73 12.52 18.50
N SER A 203 0.14 12.84 17.53
CA SER A 203 -0.25 13.77 16.46
C SER A 203 -1.30 13.14 15.52
N ALA A 204 -2.15 13.98 14.93
CA ALA A 204 -3.28 13.54 14.09
C ALA A 204 -2.86 12.58 12.96
N HIS A 205 -1.73 12.85 12.31
CA HIS A 205 -1.24 12.04 11.19
C HIS A 205 -0.25 10.94 11.60
N ALA A 206 0.19 10.95 12.86
CA ALA A 206 1.24 10.04 13.32
C ALA A 206 0.81 8.57 13.20
N PRO A 207 1.78 7.67 12.99
CA PRO A 207 1.55 6.23 13.08
C PRO A 207 0.82 5.83 14.36
N PHE A 208 -0.01 4.78 14.26
CA PHE A 208 -0.57 4.05 15.39
C PHE A 208 0.43 3.06 16.00
N THR A 209 1.69 3.48 16.08
CA THR A 209 2.76 2.74 16.74
C THR A 209 3.39 3.62 17.82
N PRO A 210 3.90 3.03 18.92
CA PRO A 210 4.61 3.76 19.96
C PRO A 210 5.82 4.49 19.39
N ALA A 211 6.21 5.59 20.06
CA ALA A 211 7.48 6.24 19.80
C ALA A 211 8.63 5.23 19.90
N ALA A 212 9.65 5.41 19.07
CA ALA A 212 10.84 4.57 19.18
C ALA A 212 11.46 4.76 20.58
N GLN A 213 12.08 3.70 21.12
CA GLN A 213 12.83 3.84 22.35
C GLN A 213 14.09 4.66 22.08
N GLY A 214 14.37 5.64 22.95
CA GLY A 214 15.53 6.52 22.82
C GLY A 214 15.35 7.66 21.80
N ALA A 215 16.48 8.11 21.24
CA ALA A 215 16.53 9.30 20.39
C ALA A 215 16.27 9.02 18.89
N TRP A 216 15.83 7.82 18.51
CA TRP A 216 15.69 7.43 17.11
C TRP A 216 14.81 8.38 16.29
N ASP A 217 13.67 8.80 16.86
CA ASP A 217 12.75 9.76 16.21
C ASP A 217 13.36 11.18 16.08
N THR A 218 14.48 11.47 16.75
CA THR A 218 15.20 12.75 16.66
C THR A 218 16.33 12.74 15.65
N TYR A 219 16.73 11.57 15.14
CA TYR A 219 17.77 11.48 14.15
C TYR A 219 17.25 11.93 12.78
N PRO A 220 18.07 12.63 11.99
CA PRO A 220 17.69 13.03 10.64
C PRO A 220 17.38 11.79 9.79
N ALA A 221 16.38 11.88 8.92
CA ALA A 221 16.14 10.80 7.97
C ALA A 221 17.34 10.67 7.03
N MET A 222 17.60 9.47 6.49
CA MET A 222 18.68 9.26 5.52
C MET A 222 18.59 10.23 4.34
N ASN A 223 17.36 10.51 3.89
CA ASN A 223 17.08 11.43 2.80
C ASN A 223 17.36 12.91 3.15
N ASP A 224 17.43 13.25 4.45
CA ASP A 224 17.83 14.58 4.91
C ASP A 224 19.36 14.74 4.91
N LEU A 225 20.10 13.62 4.98
CA LEU A 225 21.56 13.58 5.00
C LEU A 225 22.18 13.52 3.60
N LEU A 226 21.44 13.01 2.62
CA LEU A 226 21.93 12.82 1.24
C LEU A 226 21.49 13.97 0.33
N PRO A 227 22.32 14.39 -0.64
CA PRO A 227 22.00 15.51 -1.53
C PRO A 227 20.77 15.25 -2.41
N TRP A 228 20.49 13.98 -2.69
CA TRP A 228 19.30 13.54 -3.41
C TRP A 228 19.03 12.07 -3.10
N THR A 229 17.78 11.67 -3.29
CA THR A 229 17.34 10.27 -3.21
C THR A 229 16.37 10.03 -4.35
N VAL A 230 16.54 8.91 -5.05
CA VAL A 230 15.62 8.49 -6.10
C VAL A 230 15.34 7.00 -6.00
N PRO A 231 14.13 6.55 -6.39
CA PRO A 231 13.87 5.12 -6.53
C PRO A 231 14.81 4.48 -7.55
N GLY A 232 15.08 3.19 -7.37
CA GLY A 232 15.79 2.38 -8.36
C GLY A 232 15.05 2.29 -9.71
N MET A 233 15.77 1.79 -10.71
CA MET A 233 15.19 1.54 -12.03
C MET A 233 14.22 0.36 -11.99
N LEU A 234 13.11 0.47 -12.74
CA LEU A 234 12.09 -0.56 -12.82
C LEU A 234 11.66 -0.76 -14.26
N PRO A 235 12.12 -1.79 -14.97
CA PRO A 235 11.69 -2.05 -16.34
C PRO A 235 10.33 -2.72 -16.46
N LYS A 236 9.86 -3.43 -15.42
CA LYS A 236 8.66 -4.31 -15.44
C LYS A 236 8.66 -5.43 -16.50
N ARG A 237 9.81 -5.69 -17.13
CA ARG A 237 10.04 -6.78 -18.06
C ARG A 237 11.39 -7.41 -17.72
N THR A 238 11.44 -8.73 -17.57
CA THR A 238 12.65 -9.43 -17.10
C THR A 238 13.68 -9.66 -18.20
N TRP A 239 13.26 -9.67 -19.46
CA TRP A 239 14.14 -10.00 -20.59
C TRP A 239 15.24 -8.96 -20.84
N VAL A 240 15.11 -7.75 -20.29
CA VAL A 240 16.10 -6.66 -20.39
C VAL A 240 17.28 -6.83 -19.41
N TYR A 241 17.23 -7.85 -18.56
CA TYR A 241 18.31 -8.27 -17.67
C TYR A 241 18.90 -9.61 -18.11
N SER A 242 20.21 -9.78 -17.92
CA SER A 242 20.90 -11.05 -18.16
C SER A 242 22.29 -11.04 -17.51
N PRO A 243 22.75 -12.17 -16.95
CA PRO A 243 24.17 -12.34 -16.58
C PRO A 243 25.13 -12.22 -17.78
N ASP A 244 24.62 -12.47 -19.00
CA ASP A 244 25.36 -12.40 -20.26
C ASP A 244 24.83 -11.28 -21.17
N SER A 245 25.71 -10.39 -21.63
CA SER A 245 25.39 -9.27 -22.52
C SER A 245 24.95 -9.73 -23.92
N ASP A 246 25.48 -10.84 -24.44
CA ASP A 246 25.14 -11.29 -25.79
C ASP A 246 23.70 -11.80 -25.88
N THR A 247 23.22 -12.43 -24.81
CA THR A 247 21.82 -12.78 -24.64
C THR A 247 20.89 -11.56 -24.75
N LEU A 248 21.28 -10.40 -24.21
CA LEU A 248 20.50 -9.16 -24.33
C LEU A 248 20.48 -8.66 -25.77
N ARG A 249 21.63 -8.68 -26.47
CA ARG A 249 21.72 -8.31 -27.88
C ARG A 249 20.87 -9.22 -28.75
N SER A 250 20.86 -10.53 -28.48
CA SER A 250 20.02 -11.51 -29.19
C SER A 250 18.53 -11.25 -28.97
N ARG A 251 18.11 -11.03 -27.72
CA ARG A 251 16.72 -10.69 -27.38
C ARG A 251 16.26 -9.40 -28.04
N TRP A 252 17.10 -8.38 -28.05
CA TRP A 252 16.84 -7.12 -28.75
C TRP A 252 16.61 -7.34 -30.25
N ARG A 253 17.54 -8.04 -30.92
CA ARG A 253 17.42 -8.36 -32.35
C ARG A 253 16.11 -9.09 -32.65
N ARG A 254 15.79 -10.14 -31.87
CA ARG A 254 14.52 -10.88 -32.00
C ARG A 254 13.31 -9.93 -31.91
N LEU A 255 13.27 -9.08 -30.90
CA LEU A 255 12.17 -8.14 -30.72
C LEU A 255 12.06 -7.14 -31.89
N THR A 256 13.18 -6.59 -32.34
CA THR A 256 13.19 -5.57 -33.40
C THR A 256 12.89 -6.16 -34.78
N ALA A 257 13.29 -7.41 -35.03
CA ALA A 257 13.03 -8.14 -36.27
C ALA A 257 11.59 -8.65 -36.39
N GLU A 258 10.85 -8.74 -35.28
CA GLU A 258 9.44 -9.12 -35.31
C GLU A 258 8.61 -8.07 -36.06
N THR A 259 7.89 -8.53 -37.08
CA THR A 259 7.08 -7.71 -37.99
C THR A 259 5.60 -7.78 -37.64
N ASP A 260 5.13 -8.88 -37.05
CA ASP A 260 3.78 -8.95 -36.49
C ASP A 260 3.70 -8.08 -35.24
N ILE A 261 2.85 -7.06 -35.29
CA ILE A 261 2.66 -6.12 -34.20
C ILE A 261 2.08 -6.80 -32.96
N ALA A 262 1.20 -7.78 -33.11
CA ALA A 262 0.62 -8.48 -31.96
C ALA A 262 1.70 -9.27 -31.20
N GLU A 263 2.50 -10.05 -31.93
CA GLU A 263 3.63 -10.80 -31.36
C GLU A 263 4.72 -9.88 -30.81
N LYS A 264 5.03 -8.78 -31.49
CA LYS A 264 6.00 -7.79 -31.00
C LYS A 264 5.58 -7.19 -29.66
N ARG A 265 4.29 -6.88 -29.48
CA ARG A 265 3.73 -6.41 -28.20
C ARG A 265 3.85 -7.46 -27.11
N ALA A 266 3.58 -8.73 -27.43
CA ALA A 266 3.73 -9.85 -26.51
C ALA A 266 5.20 -10.05 -26.08
N LEU A 267 6.13 -10.06 -27.04
CA LEU A 267 7.58 -10.15 -26.79
C LEU A 267 8.10 -8.98 -25.96
N PHE A 268 7.64 -7.76 -26.27
CA PHE A 268 8.03 -6.56 -25.54
C PHE A 268 7.54 -6.56 -24.09
N ARG A 269 6.41 -7.23 -23.81
CA ARG A 269 5.66 -7.17 -22.56
C ARG A 269 5.22 -5.74 -22.28
N GLU A 270 4.21 -5.29 -23.02
CA GLU A 270 3.63 -3.97 -22.84
C GLU A 270 3.09 -3.75 -21.44
N THR A 271 3.22 -2.51 -21.00
CA THR A 271 2.59 -1.98 -19.81
C THR A 271 1.88 -0.70 -20.16
N GLN A 272 1.04 -0.19 -19.26
CA GLN A 272 0.42 1.13 -19.43
C GLN A 272 1.46 2.26 -19.62
N SER A 273 2.67 2.10 -19.07
CA SER A 273 3.73 3.10 -19.14
C SER A 273 4.64 2.94 -20.35
N ARG A 274 4.70 1.74 -20.96
CA ARG A 274 5.55 1.41 -22.09
C ARG A 274 4.80 0.50 -23.05
N THR A 275 4.43 1.06 -24.20
CA THR A 275 3.91 0.35 -25.37
C THR A 275 4.91 0.47 -26.52
N VAL A 276 4.81 -0.40 -27.52
CA VAL A 276 5.77 -0.44 -28.64
C VAL A 276 5.73 0.84 -29.48
N ASP A 277 4.56 1.47 -29.56
CA ASP A 277 4.28 2.73 -30.28
C ASP A 277 4.58 3.99 -29.44
N ARG A 278 4.72 3.85 -28.12
CA ARG A 278 4.94 5.01 -27.25
C ARG A 278 6.30 5.64 -27.52
N GLN A 279 6.26 6.89 -27.97
CA GLN A 279 7.46 7.70 -28.08
C GLN A 279 7.95 8.16 -26.70
N VAL A 280 9.22 7.92 -26.39
CA VAL A 280 9.83 8.29 -25.10
C VAL A 280 11.12 9.09 -25.32
N ASN A 281 11.38 10.05 -24.43
CA ASN A 281 12.67 10.72 -24.40
C ASN A 281 13.76 9.69 -24.09
N PRO A 282 14.94 9.79 -24.72
CA PRO A 282 15.99 8.84 -24.43
C PRO A 282 16.57 9.09 -23.04
N LEU A 283 17.48 8.22 -22.61
CA LEU A 283 18.21 8.45 -21.36
C LEU A 283 19.10 9.71 -21.49
N PRO A 284 19.30 10.46 -20.39
CA PRO A 284 20.24 11.58 -20.36
C PRO A 284 21.64 11.17 -20.86
N GLY A 285 22.29 12.08 -21.60
CA GLY A 285 23.63 11.83 -22.17
C GLY A 285 23.67 10.95 -23.43
N SER A 286 22.55 10.38 -23.89
CA SER A 286 22.51 9.51 -25.09
C SER A 286 22.68 10.24 -26.43
N GLY A 287 22.41 11.54 -26.50
CA GLY A 287 22.41 12.31 -27.75
C GLY A 287 21.31 11.92 -28.76
N GLN A 288 20.40 11.01 -28.39
CA GLN A 288 19.34 10.54 -29.29
C GLN A 288 18.13 11.47 -29.28
N ARG A 289 17.25 11.34 -30.28
CA ARG A 289 15.92 11.98 -30.28
C ARG A 289 14.88 11.05 -29.68
N ARG A 290 13.75 11.61 -29.25
CA ARG A 290 12.56 10.86 -28.83
C ARG A 290 12.12 9.90 -29.93
N ARG A 291 11.95 8.61 -29.59
CA ARG A 291 11.54 7.52 -30.51
C ARG A 291 10.73 6.46 -29.79
N SER A 292 10.00 5.65 -30.56
CA SER A 292 9.29 4.46 -30.11
C SER A 292 10.11 3.18 -30.31
N MET A 293 9.60 2.02 -29.86
CA MET A 293 10.20 0.72 -30.18
C MET A 293 9.93 0.25 -31.60
N LEU A 294 8.86 0.75 -32.25
CA LEU A 294 8.61 0.48 -33.67
C LEU A 294 9.70 1.07 -34.57
N GLU A 295 10.32 2.16 -34.14
CA GLU A 295 11.43 2.82 -34.84
C GLU A 295 12.81 2.29 -34.42
N ALA A 296 12.88 1.20 -33.63
CA ALA A 296 14.12 0.62 -33.16
C ALA A 296 14.85 -0.15 -34.27
N GLY A 297 16.14 0.14 -34.46
CA GLY A 297 17.02 -0.67 -35.30
C GLY A 297 17.47 -1.96 -34.62
N SER A 298 18.06 -2.87 -35.40
CA SER A 298 18.55 -4.17 -34.93
C SER A 298 19.77 -4.09 -34.01
N GLU A 299 20.46 -2.95 -33.99
CA GLU A 299 21.57 -2.69 -33.09
C GLU A 299 21.06 -2.44 -31.67
N CYS A 300 21.46 -3.32 -30.75
CA CYS A 300 21.16 -3.19 -29.33
C CYS A 300 22.07 -2.13 -28.72
N PRO A 301 21.54 -1.17 -27.93
CA PRO A 301 22.38 -0.31 -27.10
C PRO A 301 23.31 -1.15 -26.22
N GLU A 302 24.56 -0.72 -26.08
CA GLU A 302 25.57 -1.51 -25.39
C GLU A 302 25.13 -1.80 -23.94
N PRO A 303 24.94 -3.08 -23.55
CA PRO A 303 24.51 -3.40 -22.21
C PRO A 303 25.49 -2.89 -21.16
N VAL A 304 24.96 -2.42 -20.03
CA VAL A 304 25.79 -1.88 -18.93
C VAL A 304 25.64 -2.71 -17.67
N PRO A 305 26.67 -2.79 -16.80
CA PRO A 305 26.57 -3.49 -15.53
C PRO A 305 25.45 -2.92 -14.64
N PHE A 306 24.71 -3.79 -13.98
CA PHE A 306 23.58 -3.46 -13.12
C PHE A 306 23.55 -4.33 -11.88
N ALA A 307 23.36 -3.72 -10.71
CA ALA A 307 23.13 -4.44 -9.46
C ALA A 307 21.68 -4.95 -9.44
N PHE A 308 21.47 -6.20 -9.85
CA PHE A 308 20.12 -6.78 -10.02
C PHE A 308 19.50 -7.17 -8.68
N ARG A 309 20.28 -7.82 -7.82
CA ARG A 309 19.91 -8.25 -6.45
C ARG A 309 21.12 -8.10 -5.53
N PRO A 310 20.96 -8.22 -4.20
CA PRO A 310 22.09 -8.24 -3.29
C PRO A 310 23.14 -9.24 -3.74
N PHE A 311 24.36 -8.75 -3.94
CA PHE A 311 25.51 -9.55 -4.38
C PHE A 311 25.37 -10.21 -5.77
N ASP A 312 24.39 -9.79 -6.57
CA ASP A 312 24.18 -10.26 -7.96
C ASP A 312 24.33 -9.10 -8.95
N ARG A 313 25.39 -9.15 -9.75
CA ARG A 313 25.70 -8.18 -10.79
C ARG A 313 25.41 -8.82 -12.15
N GLN A 314 24.51 -8.19 -12.89
CA GLN A 314 24.12 -8.59 -14.23
C GLN A 314 24.31 -7.43 -15.21
N TRP A 315 23.78 -7.58 -16.42
CA TRP A 315 23.71 -6.53 -17.43
C TRP A 315 22.28 -6.07 -17.64
N ILE A 316 22.12 -4.79 -18.00
CA ILE A 316 20.83 -4.20 -18.41
C ILE A 316 20.98 -3.49 -19.76
N ILE A 317 19.93 -3.48 -20.58
CA ILE A 317 19.85 -2.64 -21.78
C ILE A 317 19.55 -1.18 -21.36
N PRO A 318 20.47 -0.22 -21.59
CA PRO A 318 20.29 1.18 -21.19
C PRO A 318 19.43 1.94 -22.21
N ASP A 319 18.15 1.59 -22.34
CA ASP A 319 17.23 2.25 -23.26
C ASP A 319 15.90 2.57 -22.60
N ASN A 320 15.54 3.86 -22.51
CA ASN A 320 14.31 4.29 -21.83
C ASN A 320 13.04 3.69 -22.44
N ARG A 321 13.08 3.27 -23.72
CA ARG A 321 11.95 2.59 -24.38
C ARG A 321 11.62 1.27 -23.72
N VAL A 322 12.59 0.59 -23.10
CA VAL A 322 12.38 -0.68 -22.40
C VAL A 322 12.37 -0.53 -20.87
N LEU A 323 12.40 0.70 -20.34
CA LEU A 323 12.42 0.99 -18.90
C LEU A 323 11.14 1.72 -18.47
N ASP A 324 10.24 1.07 -17.73
CA ASP A 324 9.02 1.70 -17.20
C ASP A 324 9.32 2.87 -16.25
N ARG A 325 10.35 2.70 -15.40
CA ARG A 325 10.99 3.75 -14.62
C ARG A 325 12.48 3.72 -14.89
N CYS A 326 12.99 4.75 -15.56
CA CYS A 326 14.40 4.86 -15.90
C CYS A 326 15.25 5.58 -14.86
N SER A 327 14.64 6.30 -13.90
CA SER A 327 15.33 7.12 -12.89
C SER A 327 16.45 7.99 -13.50
N PRO A 328 16.10 9.02 -14.32
CA PRO A 328 17.06 9.81 -15.11
C PRO A 328 18.27 10.33 -14.32
N GLN A 329 18.05 10.72 -13.06
CA GLN A 329 19.10 11.22 -12.17
C GLN A 329 20.21 10.20 -11.93
N LEU A 330 19.91 8.89 -11.91
CA LEU A 330 20.93 7.84 -11.82
C LEU A 330 21.82 7.79 -13.06
N TRP A 331 21.28 8.13 -14.23
CA TRP A 331 22.04 8.19 -15.47
C TRP A 331 22.83 9.49 -15.60
N GLU A 332 22.25 10.62 -15.20
CA GLU A 332 22.90 11.94 -15.21
C GLU A 332 24.12 11.99 -14.28
N ASN A 333 24.01 11.35 -13.11
CA ASN A 333 25.06 11.34 -12.09
C ASN A 333 25.93 10.08 -12.16
N ARG A 334 25.90 9.34 -13.28
CA ARG A 334 26.75 8.16 -13.44
C ARG A 334 28.20 8.61 -13.65
N ALA A 335 29.01 8.47 -12.61
CA ALA A 335 30.44 8.74 -12.63
C ALA A 335 31.25 7.50 -12.21
N GLU A 336 32.49 7.41 -12.67
CA GLU A 336 33.43 6.39 -12.19
C GLU A 336 33.71 6.61 -10.69
N GLY A 337 33.72 5.54 -9.90
CA GLY A 337 33.91 5.61 -8.45
C GLY A 337 32.69 6.09 -7.64
N GLN A 338 31.55 6.38 -8.28
CA GLN A 338 30.31 6.77 -7.59
C GLN A 338 29.81 5.64 -6.68
N ILE A 339 29.48 5.98 -5.43
CA ILE A 339 28.89 5.06 -4.45
C ILE A 339 27.42 5.44 -4.23
N HIS A 340 26.57 4.42 -4.19
CA HIS A 340 25.15 4.57 -3.82
C HIS A 340 24.86 3.74 -2.58
N ILE A 341 24.10 4.33 -1.65
CA ILE A 341 23.50 3.61 -0.54
C ILE A 341 22.12 3.13 -1.02
N VAL A 342 21.86 1.83 -0.91
CA VAL A 342 20.60 1.22 -1.34
C VAL A 342 19.86 0.71 -0.12
N GLU A 343 18.71 1.31 0.17
CA GLU A 343 17.74 0.80 1.15
C GLU A 343 16.77 -0.15 0.44
N GLN A 344 16.53 -1.31 1.03
CA GLN A 344 15.48 -2.22 0.56
C GLN A 344 14.17 -1.85 1.27
N HIS A 345 13.16 -1.51 0.48
CA HIS A 345 11.80 -1.23 0.95
C HIS A 345 10.90 -2.46 0.84
#